data_AF-A0A1V5V755-F1
#
_entry.id   AF-A0A1V5V755-F1
#
_cell.length_a   1.000
_cell.length_b   1.000
_cell.length_c   1.000
_cell.angle_alpha   90.00
_cell.angle_beta   90.00
_cell.angle_gamma   90.00
#
_symmetry.space_group_name_H-M   'P 1'
#
loop_
_entity.id
_entity.type
_entity.pdbx_description
1 polymer ?
#
loop_
_entity_poly.entity_id
_entity_poly.type
_entity_poly.pdbx_seq_one_letter_code
_entity_poly.pdbx_strand_id
1 'polypeptide(L)'
;MKSAFELALERTGGKLTELSEEKKNKISDIDRFYKSKIAEAELSAQQRIAREQDPAKIDEIKESLVTEIASFRDKCEREKNAVRSE
;
A
#
# COMPACT_ATOMS: atom_id res chain seq x y z
N MET A 1 9.49 10.03 -34.68
CA MET A 1 9.07 8.90 -33.81
C MET A 1 8.20 9.49 -32.72
N LYS A 2 6.96 9.02 -32.57
CA LYS A 2 6.09 9.43 -31.45
C LYS A 2 6.53 8.70 -30.18
N SER A 3 6.48 9.39 -29.05
CA SER A 3 6.77 8.82 -27.73
C SER A 3 5.70 7.79 -27.34
N ALA A 4 6.07 6.75 -26.59
CA ALA A 4 5.11 5.77 -26.05
C ALA A 4 3.99 6.45 -25.24
N PHE A 5 4.29 7.58 -24.61
CA PHE A 5 3.34 8.41 -23.88
C PHE A 5 2.30 9.08 -24.82
N GLU A 6 2.75 9.64 -25.94
CA GLU A 6 1.88 10.27 -26.93
C GLU A 6 0.99 9.23 -27.62
N LEU A 7 1.52 8.03 -27.89
CA LEU A 7 0.75 6.94 -28.46
C LEU A 7 -0.33 6.43 -27.50
N ALA A 8 -0.04 6.41 -26.20
CA ALA A 8 -1.01 6.03 -25.17
C ALA A 8 -2.12 7.07 -25.01
N LEU A 9 -1.78 8.36 -25.06
CA LEU A 9 -2.72 9.48 -25.04
C LEU A 9 -3.65 9.50 -26.26
N GLU A 10 -3.12 9.26 -27.46
CA GLU A 10 -3.95 9.14 -28.67
C GLU A 10 -4.92 7.95 -28.57
N ARG A 11 -4.49 6.83 -27.97
CA ARG A 11 -5.34 5.65 -27.74
C ARG A 11 -6.45 5.88 -26.71
N THR A 12 -6.23 6.73 -25.72
CA THR A 12 -7.26 7.09 -24.72
C THR A 12 -8.13 8.29 -25.13
N GLY A 13 -7.99 8.78 -26.38
CA GLY A 13 -8.78 9.89 -26.89
C GLY A 13 -8.33 11.27 -26.37
N GLY A 14 -7.06 11.41 -25.97
CA GLY A 14 -6.45 12.67 -25.56
C GLY A 14 -6.89 13.20 -24.20
N LYS A 15 -7.77 12.49 -23.48
CA LYS A 15 -8.18 12.87 -22.12
C LYS A 15 -7.37 12.08 -21.10
N LEU A 16 -6.46 12.77 -20.42
CA LEU A 16 -6.04 12.35 -19.08
C LEU A 16 -7.25 12.59 -18.18
N THR A 17 -7.87 11.52 -17.68
CA THR A 17 -8.77 11.63 -16.54
C THR A 17 -7.93 12.01 -15.33
N GLU A 18 -7.68 13.31 -15.16
CA GLU A 18 -7.10 13.84 -13.94
C GLU A 18 -8.05 13.49 -12.78
N LEU A 19 -7.51 12.79 -11.78
CA LEU A 19 -8.23 12.58 -10.53
C LEU A 19 -8.53 13.97 -9.93
N SER A 20 -9.75 14.17 -9.44
CA SER A 20 -10.08 15.39 -8.71
C SER A 20 -9.17 15.52 -7.48
N GLU A 21 -8.90 16.75 -7.05
CA GLU A 21 -8.11 17.01 -5.83
C GLU A 21 -8.70 16.28 -4.61
N GLU A 22 -10.03 16.13 -4.54
CA GLU A 22 -10.69 15.35 -3.52
C GLU A 22 -10.30 13.85 -3.56
N LYS A 23 -10.26 13.24 -4.74
CA LYS A 23 -9.82 11.84 -4.91
C LYS A 23 -8.35 11.66 -4.57
N LYS A 24 -7.50 12.63 -4.97
CA LYS A 24 -6.07 12.62 -4.61
C LYS A 24 -5.87 12.69 -3.09
N ASN A 25 -6.61 13.56 -2.40
CA ASN A 25 -6.56 13.68 -0.95
C ASN A 25 -7.02 12.39 -0.26
N LYS A 26 -8.16 11.81 -0.67
CA LYS A 26 -8.63 10.52 -0.15
C LYS A 26 -7.58 9.41 -0.32
N ILE A 27 -6.96 9.31 -1.48
CA ILE A 27 -5.89 8.33 -1.75
C ILE A 27 -4.68 8.55 -0.84
N SER A 28 -4.28 9.81 -0.63
CA SER A 28 -3.17 10.18 0.27
C SER A 28 -3.46 9.82 1.72
N ASP A 29 -4.69 10.06 2.18
CA ASP A 29 -5.13 9.72 3.54
C ASP A 29 -5.13 8.21 3.77
N ILE A 30 -5.60 7.43 2.79
CA ILE A 30 -5.55 5.96 2.81
C ILE A 30 -4.09 5.49 2.92
N ASP A 31 -3.18 6.04 2.10
CA ASP A 31 -1.77 5.66 2.13
C ASP A 31 -1.14 5.95 3.51
N ARG A 32 -1.39 7.14 4.06
CA ARG A 32 -0.90 7.54 5.38
C ARG A 32 -1.44 6.64 6.48
N PHE A 33 -2.72 6.27 6.42
CA PHE A 33 -3.34 5.36 7.38
C PHE A 33 -2.67 3.98 7.36
N TYR A 34 -2.54 3.36 6.19
CA TYR A 34 -1.94 2.04 6.09
C TYR A 34 -0.44 2.03 6.39
N LYS A 35 0.27 3.12 6.06
CA LYS A 35 1.66 3.31 6.50
C LYS A 35 1.79 3.33 8.02
N SER A 36 0.87 4.01 8.71
CA SER A 36 0.82 4.00 10.18
C SER A 36 0.58 2.59 10.73
N LYS A 37 -0.32 1.81 10.12
CA LYS A 37 -0.60 0.43 10.53
C LYS A 37 0.57 -0.52 10.35
N ILE A 38 1.29 -0.39 9.23
CA ILE A 38 2.50 -1.17 8.99
C ILE A 38 3.58 -0.82 10.03
N ALA A 39 3.80 0.46 10.32
CA ALA A 39 4.78 0.87 11.33
C ALA A 39 4.42 0.38 12.74
N GLU A 40 3.13 0.39 13.10
CA GLU A 40 2.62 -0.15 14.36
C GLU A 40 2.89 -1.67 14.47
N ALA A 41 2.61 -2.42 13.40
CA ALA A 41 2.85 -3.86 13.35
C ALA A 41 4.34 -4.20 13.43
N GLU A 42 5.20 -3.48 12.69
CA GLU A 42 6.65 -3.63 12.73
C GLU A 42 7.21 -3.38 14.13
N LEU A 43 6.80 -2.28 14.79
CA LEU A 43 7.24 -1.96 16.14
C LEU A 43 6.80 -3.03 17.14
N SER A 44 5.56 -3.50 17.06
CA SER A 44 5.02 -4.56 17.91
C SER A 44 5.80 -5.88 17.72
N ALA A 45 6.06 -6.29 16.48
CA ALA A 45 6.82 -7.48 16.17
C ALA A 45 8.27 -7.38 16.68
N GLN A 46 8.94 -6.23 16.50
CA GLN A 46 10.28 -5.99 17.02
C GLN A 46 10.33 -6.11 18.55
N GLN A 47 9.34 -5.56 19.26
CA GLN A 47 9.26 -5.69 20.73
C GLN A 47 9.07 -7.14 21.18
N ARG A 48 8.29 -7.94 20.42
CA ARG A 48 8.10 -9.36 20.70
C ARG A 48 9.38 -10.17 20.46
N ILE A 49 10.05 -9.93 19.32
CA ILE A 49 11.32 -10.57 18.97
C ILE A 49 12.40 -10.25 20.02
N ALA A 50 12.49 -9.00 20.48
CA ALA A 50 13.47 -8.59 21.48
C ALA A 50 13.30 -9.28 22.85
N ARG A 51 12.11 -9.84 23.14
CA ARG A 51 11.80 -10.55 24.39
C ARG A 51 11.85 -12.07 24.24
N GLU A 52 11.95 -12.57 23.00
CA GLU A 52 11.95 -13.99 22.71
C GLU A 52 13.39 -14.52 22.62
N GLN A 53 13.60 -15.75 23.10
CA GLN A 53 14.89 -16.42 23.07
C GLN A 53 14.89 -17.66 22.18
N ASP A 54 13.71 -18.21 21.88
CA ASP A 54 13.54 -19.34 20.99
C ASP A 54 13.63 -18.90 19.52
N PRO A 55 14.64 -19.37 18.76
CA PRO A 55 14.78 -19.02 17.35
C PRO A 55 13.57 -19.40 16.50
N ALA A 56 12.91 -20.53 16.81
CA ALA A 56 11.74 -20.98 16.03
C ALA A 56 10.57 -20.00 16.19
N LYS A 57 10.31 -19.54 17.42
CA LYS A 57 9.27 -18.54 17.69
C LYS A 57 9.61 -17.16 17.11
N ILE A 58 10.88 -16.78 17.12
CA ILE A 58 11.32 -15.55 16.46
C ILE A 58 10.98 -15.60 14.96
N ASP A 59 11.22 -16.73 14.31
CA ASP A 59 10.91 -16.89 12.89
C ASP A 59 9.39 -16.93 12.63
N GLU A 60 8.60 -17.58 13.49
CA GLU A 60 7.14 -17.50 13.43
C GLU A 60 6.61 -16.05 13.54
N ILE A 61 7.21 -15.23 14.42
CA ILE A 61 6.84 -13.82 14.56
C ILE A 61 7.16 -13.04 13.27
N LYS A 62 8.30 -13.31 12.63
CA LYS A 62 8.66 -12.67 11.35
C LYS A 62 7.72 -13.08 10.22
N GLU A 63 7.43 -14.37 10.09
CA GLU A 63 6.49 -14.88 9.06
C GLU A 63 5.08 -14.29 9.24
N SER A 64 4.64 -14.19 10.49
CA SER A 64 3.36 -13.54 10.83
C SER A 64 3.36 -12.07 10.42
N LEU A 65 4.45 -11.33 10.70
CA LEU A 65 4.59 -9.93 10.31
C LEU A 65 4.55 -9.75 8.78
N VAL A 66 5.24 -10.61 8.02
CA VAL A 66 5.25 -10.56 6.55
C VAL A 66 3.83 -10.72 6.00
N THR A 67 3.09 -11.70 6.53
CA THR A 67 1.70 -11.97 6.12
C THR A 67 0.79 -10.78 6.47
N GLU A 68 0.96 -10.20 7.65
CA GLU A 68 0.18 -9.05 8.10
C GLU A 68 0.42 -7.80 7.24
N ILE A 69 1.69 -7.48 6.95
CA ILE A 69 2.07 -6.37 6.06
C ILE A 69 1.51 -6.57 4.65
N ALA A 70 1.57 -7.80 4.12
CA ALA A 70 0.99 -8.10 2.81
C ALA A 70 -0.52 -7.83 2.79
N SER A 71 -1.25 -8.27 3.82
CA SER A 71 -2.68 -8.00 3.98
C SER A 71 -2.98 -6.49 4.06
N PHE A 72 -2.18 -5.70 4.78
CA PHE A 72 -2.35 -4.25 4.82
C PHE A 72 -2.13 -3.58 3.46
N ARG A 73 -1.10 -4.02 2.71
CA ARG A 73 -0.83 -3.50 1.36
C ARG A 73 -1.97 -3.83 0.39
N ASP A 74 -2.46 -5.06 0.44
CA ASP A 74 -3.60 -5.48 -0.40
C ASP A 74 -4.86 -4.67 -0.11
N LYS A 75 -5.17 -4.43 1.17
CA LYS A 75 -6.31 -3.59 1.56
C LYS A 75 -6.12 -2.14 1.11
N CYS A 76 -4.92 -1.58 1.29
CA CYS A 76 -4.58 -0.23 0.82
C CYS A 76 -4.82 -0.09 -0.70
N GLU A 77 -4.34 -1.04 -1.52
CA GLU A 77 -4.57 -0.99 -2.97
C GLU A 77 -6.03 -1.15 -3.34
N ARG A 78 -6.78 -2.03 -2.67
CA ARG A 78 -8.22 -2.19 -2.91
C ARG A 78 -8.98 -0.90 -2.63
N GLU A 79 -8.70 -0.23 -1.51
CA GLU A 79 -9.35 1.04 -1.16
C GLU A 79 -8.96 2.17 -2.11
N LYS A 80 -7.68 2.29 -2.46
CA LYS A 80 -7.23 3.28 -3.47
C LYS A 80 -7.91 3.04 -4.82
N ASN A 81 -8.08 1.78 -5.23
CA ASN A 81 -8.77 1.44 -6.47
C ASN A 81 -10.27 1.74 -6.41
N ALA A 82 -10.91 1.56 -5.26
CA ALA A 82 -12.30 1.97 -5.06
C ALA A 82 -12.46 3.48 -5.27
N VAL A 83 -11.60 4.30 -4.66
CA VAL A 83 -11.61 5.78 -4.84
C VAL A 83 -11.33 6.21 -6.28
N ARG A 84 -10.49 5.46 -7.00
CA ARG A 84 -10.21 5.73 -8.43
C ARG A 84 -11.39 5.39 -9.33
N SER A 85 -12.24 4.43 -8.92
CA SER A 85 -13.36 3.91 -9.70
C SER A 85 -14.72 4.53 -9.34
N GLU A 86 -14.81 5.20 -8.18
CA GLU A 86 -15.85 6.21 -7.87
C GLU A 86 -15.82 7.33 -8.91
#